data_AF-A0A2E5VHP2-F1
#
_entry.id   AF-A0A2E5VHP2-F1
#
_cell.length_a   1.000
_cell.length_b   1.000
_cell.length_c   1.000
_cell.angle_alpha   90.00
_cell.angle_beta   90.00
_cell.angle_gamma   90.00
#
_symmetry.space_group_name_H-M   'P 1'
#
loop_
_entity.id
_entity.type
_entity.pdbx_description
1 polymer ?
#
loop_
_entity_poly.entity_id
_entity_poly.type
_entity_poly.pdbx_seq_one_letter_code
_entity_poly.pdbx_strand_id
1 'polypeptide(L)'
;MVQVARSRCIEFTISNLDPVHDQLWKGKITMQRVSFNMCVKEGQQEEYIRRHQEVWPEVQRDLQRAGIHKMSIFMQDRQLFLYMEVDDYAQAIRILDESPDSVRWEEYMAPIMEGDSGENYDPADAYPPGIPEVYYWESEA
;
A
#
# COMPACT_ATOMS: atom_id res chain seq x y z
N MET A 1 -12.22 36.25 -21.89
CA MET A 1 -13.16 35.25 -21.34
C MET A 1 -12.57 33.88 -21.54
N VAL A 2 -11.88 33.34 -20.53
CA VAL A 2 -11.46 31.94 -20.48
C VAL A 2 -11.74 31.48 -19.06
N GLN A 3 -12.71 30.58 -18.93
CA GLN A 3 -13.17 30.06 -17.66
C GLN A 3 -12.38 28.78 -17.38
N VAL A 4 -11.37 28.87 -16.51
CA VAL A 4 -10.64 27.71 -16.01
C VAL A 4 -11.52 27.07 -14.93
N ALA A 5 -12.06 25.89 -15.23
CA ALA A 5 -12.78 25.09 -14.24
C ALA A 5 -11.81 24.70 -13.12
N ARG A 6 -12.10 25.17 -11.90
CA ARG A 6 -11.37 24.76 -10.69
C ARG A 6 -11.78 23.33 -10.35
N SER A 7 -10.90 22.37 -10.59
CA SER A 7 -10.98 21.03 -9.99
C SER A 7 -10.99 21.20 -8.47
N ARG A 8 -12.06 20.76 -7.82
CA ARG A 8 -12.11 20.64 -6.36
C ARG A 8 -11.32 19.39 -5.99
N CYS A 9 -10.04 19.55 -5.68
CA CYS A 9 -9.33 18.57 -4.88
C CYS A 9 -10.02 18.55 -3.51
N ILE A 10 -10.55 17.40 -3.13
CA ILE A 10 -11.11 17.18 -1.80
C ILE A 10 -9.88 17.05 -0.88
N GLU A 11 -9.69 18.01 0.02
CA GLU A 11 -8.81 17.85 1.18
C GLU A 11 -9.42 16.79 2.09
N PHE A 12 -9.08 15.52 1.91
CA PHE A 12 -9.31 14.49 2.92
C PHE A 12 -8.16 14.55 3.93
N THR A 13 -8.34 15.37 4.96
CA THR A 13 -7.52 15.28 6.17
C THR A 13 -7.96 14.01 6.92
N ILE A 14 -6.99 13.19 7.36
CA ILE A 14 -7.15 11.90 8.06
C ILE A 14 -7.94 12.01 9.39
N SER A 15 -8.45 13.18 9.77
CA SER A 15 -9.10 13.43 11.05
C SER A 15 -10.59 13.07 11.12
N ASN A 16 -11.24 12.64 10.03
CA ASN A 16 -12.68 12.34 10.01
C ASN A 16 -12.98 10.98 9.36
N LEU A 17 -12.39 9.91 9.91
CA LEU A 17 -13.00 8.59 9.74
C LEU A 17 -14.35 8.62 10.47
N ASP A 18 -15.43 8.66 9.69
CA ASP A 18 -16.80 8.68 10.18
C ASP A 18 -17.03 7.50 11.17
N PRO A 19 -17.59 7.75 12.37
CA PRO A 19 -17.87 6.70 13.36
C PRO A 19 -18.89 5.65 12.88
N VAL A 20 -19.49 5.85 11.71
CA VAL A 20 -20.40 4.90 11.05
C VAL A 20 -19.63 3.71 10.45
N HIS A 21 -18.37 3.89 10.03
CA HIS A 21 -17.57 2.81 9.44
C HIS A 21 -17.23 1.72 10.48
N ASP A 22 -16.94 2.15 11.71
CA ASP A 22 -16.62 1.26 12.85
C ASP A 22 -17.82 0.46 13.40
N GLN A 23 -19.05 0.93 13.14
CA GLN A 23 -20.25 0.39 13.79
C GLN A 23 -20.95 -0.70 12.98
N LEU A 24 -20.71 -0.79 11.67
CA LEU A 24 -21.32 -1.78 10.77
C LEU A 24 -20.57 -3.10 10.67
N TRP A 25 -19.31 -3.16 11.11
CA TRP A 25 -18.42 -4.33 10.96
C TRP A 25 -18.09 -5.06 12.28
N LYS A 26 -18.82 -4.78 13.37
CA LYS A 26 -18.69 -5.53 14.65
C LYS A 26 -19.31 -6.94 14.54
N GLY A 27 -18.64 -7.78 13.77
CA GLY A 27 -18.93 -9.19 13.59
C GLY A 27 -17.85 -9.83 12.74
N LYS A 28 -16.81 -10.36 13.38
CA LYS A 28 -15.86 -11.34 12.81
C LYS A 28 -14.88 -10.86 11.72
N ILE A 29 -14.55 -9.58 11.60
CA ILE A 29 -13.38 -9.20 10.79
C ILE A 29 -12.18 -9.05 11.72
N THR A 30 -11.40 -10.13 11.81
CA THR A 30 -10.24 -10.24 12.71
C THR A 30 -8.98 -9.59 12.14
N MET A 31 -8.99 -9.16 10.88
CA MET A 31 -7.85 -8.56 10.19
C MET A 31 -8.31 -7.45 9.23
N GLN A 32 -7.56 -6.35 9.17
CA GLN A 32 -7.75 -5.26 8.23
C GLN A 32 -7.36 -5.70 6.81
N ARG A 33 -8.17 -5.33 5.82
CA ARG A 33 -7.86 -5.48 4.40
C ARG A 33 -7.46 -4.12 3.86
N VAL A 34 -6.21 -4.01 3.42
CA VAL A 34 -5.63 -2.76 2.94
C VAL A 34 -5.26 -2.92 1.48
N SER A 35 -5.53 -1.88 0.70
CA SER A 35 -5.06 -1.82 -0.68
C SER A 35 -4.64 -0.42 -1.05
N PHE A 36 -3.67 -0.29 -1.96
CA PHE A 36 -3.24 0.99 -2.50
C PHE A 36 -2.55 0.82 -3.85
N ASN A 37 -2.44 1.92 -4.59
CA ASN A 37 -1.74 1.96 -5.87
C ASN A 37 -0.31 2.49 -5.72
N MET A 38 0.57 2.01 -6.59
CA MET A 38 1.92 2.54 -6.78
C MET A 38 2.23 2.49 -8.28
N CYS A 39 3.38 3.04 -8.69
CA CYS A 39 3.80 2.96 -10.08
C CYS A 39 5.31 2.69 -10.20
N VAL A 40 5.71 2.03 -11.29
CA VAL A 40 7.12 1.86 -11.66
C VAL A 40 7.51 2.83 -12.75
N LYS A 41 8.79 3.21 -12.79
CA LYS A 41 9.34 4.00 -13.88
C LYS A 41 9.21 3.28 -15.21
N GLU A 42 9.12 4.06 -16.28
CA GLU A 42 9.10 3.53 -17.64
C GLU A 42 10.30 2.59 -17.91
N GLY A 43 9.98 1.37 -18.39
CA GLY A 43 10.97 0.34 -18.71
C GLY A 43 11.45 -0.50 -17.51
N GLN A 44 10.93 -0.29 -16.30
CA GLN A 44 11.38 -1.00 -15.09
C GLN A 44 10.48 -2.17 -14.66
N GLN A 45 9.47 -2.53 -15.44
CA GLN A 45 8.55 -3.61 -15.13
C GLN A 45 9.25 -4.96 -14.88
N GLU A 46 10.16 -5.33 -15.77
CA GLU A 46 10.89 -6.61 -15.67
C GLU A 46 11.78 -6.64 -14.43
N GLU A 47 12.45 -5.53 -14.11
CA GLU A 47 13.28 -5.40 -12.92
C GLU A 47 12.44 -5.46 -11.64
N TYR A 48 11.26 -4.81 -11.63
CA TYR A 48 10.33 -4.90 -10.51
C TYR A 48 9.91 -6.35 -10.24
N ILE A 49 9.52 -7.08 -11.29
CA ILE A 49 9.15 -8.50 -11.21
C ILE A 49 10.33 -9.33 -10.70
N ARG A 50 11.53 -9.14 -11.27
CA ARG A 50 12.74 -9.88 -10.87
C ARG A 50 13.03 -9.70 -9.37
N ARG A 51 12.95 -8.46 -8.87
CA ARG A 51 13.15 -8.16 -7.44
C ARG A 51 12.12 -8.85 -6.57
N HIS A 52 10.84 -8.80 -6.95
CA HIS A 52 9.76 -9.42 -6.17
C HIS A 52 9.73 -10.96 -6.25
N GLN A 53 10.41 -11.57 -7.23
CA GLN A 53 10.68 -13.01 -7.23
C GLN A 53 11.77 -13.41 -6.23
N GLU A 54 12.59 -12.45 -5.81
CA GLU A 54 13.78 -12.64 -4.96
C GLU A 54 13.69 -11.81 -3.66
N VAL A 55 12.48 -11.57 -3.14
CA VAL A 55 12.29 -10.84 -1.88
C VAL A 55 13.12 -11.49 -0.77
N TRP A 56 13.91 -10.68 -0.08
CA TRP A 56 14.85 -11.17 0.93
C TRP A 56 14.13 -11.85 2.10
N PRO A 57 14.63 -12.98 2.62
CA PRO A 57 14.04 -13.67 3.75
C PRO A 57 13.87 -12.80 5.00
N GLU A 58 14.77 -11.83 5.21
CA GLU A 58 14.72 -10.84 6.28
C GLU A 58 13.46 -9.98 6.20
N VAL A 59 13.17 -9.46 4.99
CA VAL A 59 11.98 -8.64 4.71
C VAL A 59 10.71 -9.45 4.95
N GLN A 60 10.69 -10.72 4.51
CA GLN A 60 9.54 -11.60 4.77
C GLN A 60 9.31 -11.84 6.27
N ARG A 61 10.38 -11.94 7.08
CA ARG A 61 10.27 -12.02 8.55
C ARG A 61 9.73 -10.73 9.14
N ASP A 62 10.12 -9.58 8.62
CA ASP A 62 9.59 -8.29 9.06
C ASP A 62 8.10 -8.15 8.74
N LEU A 63 7.65 -8.56 7.54
CA LEU A 63 6.23 -8.61 7.19
C LEU A 63 5.44 -9.48 8.17
N GLN A 64 5.95 -10.66 8.51
CA GLN A 64 5.34 -11.55 9.50
C GLN A 64 5.30 -10.91 10.90
N ARG A 65 6.39 -10.29 11.35
CA ARG A 65 6.46 -9.59 12.65
C ARG A 65 5.50 -8.42 12.71
N ALA A 66 5.28 -7.74 11.59
CA ALA A 66 4.35 -6.62 11.45
C ALA A 66 2.87 -7.07 11.43
N GLY A 67 2.59 -8.38 11.44
CA GLY A 67 1.23 -8.90 11.41
C GLY A 67 0.61 -8.87 10.01
N ILE A 68 1.43 -8.90 8.95
CA ILE A 68 0.96 -9.03 7.56
C ILE A 68 0.90 -10.53 7.22
N HIS A 69 -0.30 -11.02 6.92
CA HIS A 69 -0.56 -12.45 6.74
C HIS A 69 -0.70 -12.84 5.27
N LYS A 70 -1.23 -11.94 4.44
CA LYS A 70 -1.33 -12.10 3.00
C LYS A 70 -0.94 -10.81 2.32
N MET A 71 -0.19 -10.91 1.22
CA MET A 71 0.15 -9.78 0.37
C MET A 71 0.12 -10.24 -1.09
N SER A 72 -0.46 -9.43 -1.95
CA SER A 72 -0.49 -9.64 -3.39
C SER A 72 -0.26 -8.30 -4.07
N ILE A 73 0.61 -8.31 -5.08
CA ILE A 73 0.86 -7.13 -5.91
C ILE A 73 0.52 -7.52 -7.34
N PHE A 74 -0.39 -6.76 -7.93
CA PHE A 74 -0.85 -6.91 -9.29
C PHE A 74 -0.23 -5.80 -10.13
N MET A 75 0.23 -6.13 -11.34
CA MET A 75 0.82 -5.16 -12.25
C MET A 75 -0.02 -5.07 -13.52
N GLN A 76 -0.30 -3.85 -13.97
CA GLN A 76 -0.87 -3.54 -15.27
C GLN A 76 -0.05 -2.42 -15.92
N ASP A 77 0.70 -2.76 -16.97
CA ASP A 77 1.70 -1.89 -17.59
C ASP A 77 2.72 -1.37 -16.55
N ARG A 78 2.59 -0.11 -16.11
CA ARG A 78 3.46 0.48 -15.08
C ARG A 78 2.77 0.62 -13.72
N GLN A 79 1.46 0.44 -13.69
CA GLN A 79 0.65 0.60 -12.50
C GLN A 79 0.69 -0.68 -11.66
N LEU A 80 0.81 -0.49 -10.35
CA LEU A 80 0.82 -1.53 -9.35
C LEU A 80 -0.39 -1.35 -8.45
N PHE A 81 -1.07 -2.45 -8.14
CA PHE A 81 -2.10 -2.52 -7.12
C PHE A 81 -1.65 -3.51 -6.06
N LEU A 82 -1.44 -3.05 -4.83
CA LEU A 82 -1.15 -3.90 -3.68
C LEU A 82 -2.44 -4.17 -2.92
N TYR A 83 -2.62 -5.43 -2.52
CA TYR A 83 -3.63 -5.87 -1.56
C TYR A 83 -2.94 -6.66 -0.45
N MET A 84 -3.34 -6.41 0.80
CA MET A 84 -2.87 -7.20 1.93
C MET A 84 -3.91 -7.37 3.04
N GLU A 85 -3.76 -8.45 3.79
CA GLU A 85 -4.50 -8.71 5.02
C GLU A 85 -3.53 -8.58 6.21
N VAL A 86 -3.84 -7.67 7.14
CA VAL A 86 -2.95 -7.24 8.23
C VAL A 86 -3.72 -7.09 9.54
N ASP A 87 -3.10 -7.38 10.68
CA ASP A 87 -3.75 -7.26 12.00
C ASP A 87 -4.10 -5.81 12.35
N ASP A 88 -3.11 -4.90 12.26
CA ASP A 88 -3.23 -3.46 12.44
C ASP A 88 -2.27 -2.76 11.47
N TYR A 89 -2.81 -2.10 10.45
CA TYR A 89 -2.01 -1.44 9.40
C TYR A 89 -1.12 -0.33 9.94
N ALA A 90 -1.65 0.50 10.84
CA ALA A 90 -0.89 1.62 11.39
C ALA A 90 0.27 1.12 12.25
N GLN A 91 0.06 0.02 12.99
CA GLN A 91 1.13 -0.64 13.73
C GLN A 91 2.14 -1.32 12.80
N ALA A 92 1.68 -1.98 11.74
CA ALA A 92 2.54 -2.64 10.77
C ALA A 92 3.52 -1.66 10.12
N ILE A 93 3.05 -0.51 9.64
CA ILE A 93 3.92 0.54 9.08
C ILE A 93 5.01 0.94 10.07
N ARG A 94 4.66 1.24 11.32
CA ARG A 94 5.66 1.61 12.35
C ARG A 94 6.72 0.54 12.55
N ILE A 95 6.34 -0.74 12.54
CA ILE A 95 7.28 -1.86 12.71
C ILE A 95 8.22 -1.98 11.51
N LEU A 96 7.72 -1.74 10.29
CA LEU A 96 8.50 -1.82 9.06
C LEU A 96 9.45 -0.61 8.93
N ASP A 97 9.00 0.60 9.28
CA ASP A 97 9.82 1.82 9.28
C ASP A 97 10.99 1.73 10.28
N GLU A 98 10.81 1.02 11.39
CA GLU A 98 11.86 0.78 12.39
C GLU A 98 12.80 -0.38 12.00
N SER A 99 12.45 -1.19 10.99
CA SER A 99 13.26 -2.34 10.60
C SER A 99 14.37 -1.95 9.62
N PRO A 100 15.66 -2.18 9.94
CA PRO A 100 16.74 -1.88 9.01
C PRO A 100 16.67 -2.72 7.73
N ASP A 101 16.10 -3.92 7.78
CA ASP A 101 15.97 -4.79 6.61
C ASP A 101 14.84 -4.34 5.68
N SER A 102 13.68 -3.93 6.23
CA SER A 102 12.59 -3.31 5.45
C SER A 102 13.02 -1.97 4.86
N VAL A 103 13.65 -1.08 5.63
CA VAL A 103 14.17 0.20 5.11
C VAL A 103 15.15 -0.02 3.96
N ARG A 104 16.08 -0.98 4.10
CA ARG A 104 17.03 -1.33 3.04
C ARG A 104 16.34 -1.88 1.78
N TRP A 105 15.22 -2.58 1.95
CA TRP A 105 14.43 -3.05 0.83
C TRP A 105 13.76 -1.89 0.08
N GLU A 106 13.16 -0.94 0.80
CA GLU A 106 12.55 0.24 0.16
C GLU A 106 13.60 1.12 -0.54
N GLU A 107 14.77 1.31 0.07
CA GLU A 107 15.90 1.98 -0.57
C GLU A 107 16.38 1.24 -1.83
N TYR A 108 16.40 -0.09 -1.79
CA TYR A 108 16.74 -0.89 -2.96
C TYR A 108 15.70 -0.68 -4.07
N MET A 109 14.41 -0.64 -3.75
CA MET A 109 13.29 -0.44 -4.68
C MET A 109 13.19 0.97 -5.25
N ALA A 110 13.52 2.01 -4.48
CA ALA A 110 13.34 3.42 -4.85
C ALA A 110 13.83 3.83 -6.25
N PRO A 111 15.00 3.36 -6.77
CA PRO A 111 15.47 3.73 -8.10
C PRO A 111 14.54 3.32 -9.25
N ILE A 112 13.68 2.31 -9.06
CA ILE A 112 12.78 1.78 -10.10
C ILE A 112 11.31 2.20 -9.91
N MET A 113 10.98 2.85 -8.80
CA MET A 113 9.63 3.28 -8.45
C MET A 113 9.39 4.74 -8.85
N GLU A 114 8.13 5.09 -9.13
CA GLU A 114 7.67 6.48 -9.31
C GLU A 114 6.43 6.74 -8.46
N GLY A 115 6.27 7.98 -7.99
CA GLY A 115 5.05 8.41 -7.32
C GLY A 115 3.88 8.44 -8.29
N ASP A 116 2.66 8.34 -7.76
CA ASP A 116 1.41 8.24 -8.54
C ASP A 116 1.18 9.44 -9.48
N SER A 117 1.75 10.61 -9.14
CA SER A 117 1.70 11.83 -9.98
C SER A 117 2.96 12.07 -10.82
N GLY A 118 3.82 11.07 -10.98
CA GLY A 118 5.10 11.18 -11.70
C GLY A 118 6.20 11.88 -10.91
N GLU A 119 5.99 12.10 -9.61
CA GLU A 119 7.02 12.56 -8.69
C GLU A 119 7.97 11.42 -8.30
N ASN A 120 9.08 11.74 -7.63
CA ASN A 120 10.00 10.72 -7.16
C ASN A 120 9.35 9.93 -6.00
N TYR A 121 9.47 8.62 -6.06
CA TYR A 121 9.12 7.74 -4.94
C TYR A 121 10.00 8.06 -3.72
N ASP A 122 9.38 8.20 -2.54
CA ASP A 122 10.06 8.39 -1.27
C ASP A 122 10.10 7.06 -0.50
N PRO A 123 11.27 6.42 -0.33
CA PRO A 123 11.37 5.18 0.45
C PRO A 123 11.05 5.35 1.93
N ALA A 124 11.02 6.58 2.45
CA ALA A 124 10.57 6.87 3.82
C ALA A 124 9.03 7.00 3.94
N ASP A 125 8.32 7.05 2.82
CA ASP A 125 6.85 7.04 2.74
C ASP A 125 6.38 5.98 1.72
N ALA A 126 6.87 4.76 1.92
CA ALA A 126 6.64 3.63 1.02
C ALA A 126 5.18 3.16 0.95
N TYR A 127 4.35 3.58 1.91
CA TYR A 127 2.99 3.10 2.14
C TYR A 127 1.97 4.24 1.97
N PRO A 128 1.54 4.54 0.74
CA PRO A 128 0.59 5.62 0.49
C PRO A 128 -0.78 5.37 1.15
N PRO A 129 -1.66 6.39 1.19
CA PRO A 129 -3.00 6.24 1.72
C PRO A 129 -3.77 5.09 1.05
N GLY A 130 -4.41 4.26 1.87
CA GLY A 130 -5.20 3.14 1.40
C GLY A 130 -6.42 3.56 0.58
N ILE A 131 -6.77 2.77 -0.43
CA ILE A 131 -8.03 2.84 -1.16
C ILE A 131 -9.13 2.24 -0.29
N PRO A 132 -10.25 2.95 -0.03
CA PRO A 132 -11.32 2.44 0.81
C PRO A 132 -11.97 1.18 0.26
N GLU A 133 -12.10 0.16 1.10
CA GLU A 133 -12.94 -1.00 0.78
C GLU A 133 -14.42 -0.59 0.81
N VAL A 134 -15.13 -0.84 -0.28
CA VAL A 134 -16.57 -0.54 -0.41
C VAL A 134 -17.45 -1.78 -0.39
N TYR A 135 -16.85 -2.96 -0.59
CA TYR A 135 -17.54 -4.23 -0.63
C TYR A 135 -16.56 -5.38 -0.35
N TYR A 136 -16.98 -6.33 0.47
CA TYR A 136 -16.29 -7.59 0.71
C TYR A 136 -17.29 -8.73 0.71
N TRP A 137 -16.90 -9.84 0.10
CA TRP A 137 -17.64 -11.09 0.16
C TRP A 137 -16.68 -12.26 0.14
N GLU A 138 -16.96 -13.24 0.98
CA GLU A 138 -16.22 -14.49 1.06
C GLU A 138 -17.24 -15.63 1.12
N SER A 139 -17.00 -16.69 0.35
CA SER A 139 -17.80 -17.90 0.45
C SER A 139 -17.49 -18.62 1.75
N GLU A 140 -18.52 -19.13 2.44
CA GLU A 140 -18.29 -20.15 3.45
C GLU A 140 -17.70 -21.38 2.74
N ALA A 141 -16.51 -21.79 3.16
CA ALA A 141 -15.83 -23.00 2.68
C ALA A 141 -16.60 -24.28 3.05
#